data_AF-A0A7X9DYX2-F1
#
_entry.id   AF-A0A7X9DYX2-F1
#
_cell.length_a   1.000
_cell.length_b   1.000
_cell.length_c   1.000
_cell.angle_alpha   90.00
_cell.angle_beta   90.00
_cell.angle_gamma   90.00
#
_symmetry.space_group_name_H-M   'P 1'
#
loop_
_entity.id
_entity.type
_entity.pdbx_description
1 polymer ?
#
loop_
_entity_poly.entity_id
_entity_poly.type
_entity_poly.pdbx_seq_one_letter_code
_entity_poly.pdbx_strand_id
1 'polypeptide(L)'
;KVTPATLNFGTVKLNQSKALVVTIQNVGNATCNFGAPNLSHAVMPGFASDFSITRGPGGPFSVAKRGQPGDRVEIEVTFAPLSVNMHGATLSFHTGDDPDVLAGGGAGFCLMPNYQPAGPGDACILISGQSAESDIEVVPAELDFGVVTLGCNSPEMKVTVYNLGTIALNIQDIYLENQDGNFEIRSAPRLPYQLSGGSHFEVKLRYHPQDTNAHRNTLYIQSDASNVDLLAVPLYGRGTLISDQTDVFHQPSQVKSDVLFVIDNSGSMDWAQGQLASHFTNFMSWAISQDVDYHVGVLATEVNDPETDRGTPPRDIIPGVLVQAPSRPRIITNQTPDINNAFKDNALIGNCCSDEQEAGLQAAWMALSPPLVDDPASNAGFLREDAKLYIICISDEQDQSKGEVDFYVDFFQNIKGPRNTGMMKVSAIVQDSSLACNPNGSAGTRYTEVANRTGGINESVCGNWPQTLQNLGIQAFTPIREFPLSRPADPNTITVTVNGASVPKATSQGGADGWSYYGDTNSVFFGDNVIPQKGDRIEIHYTAACL
;
A
#
# COMPACT_ATOMS: atom_id res chain seq x y z
N LYS A 1 -15.46 31.82 35.85
CA LYS A 1 -14.49 31.88 34.73
C LYS A 1 -14.16 30.46 34.29
N VAL A 2 -14.32 30.16 33.00
CA VAL A 2 -14.04 28.84 32.43
C VAL A 2 -12.77 28.91 31.56
N THR A 3 -11.81 28.02 31.78
CA THR A 3 -10.53 27.99 31.04
C THR A 3 -10.04 26.56 30.79
N PRO A 4 -9.47 26.26 29.61
CA PRO A 4 -9.30 27.14 28.45
C PRO A 4 -10.62 27.41 27.70
N ALA A 5 -10.55 28.32 26.73
CA ALA A 5 -11.65 28.68 25.82
C ALA A 5 -12.08 27.55 24.89
N THR A 6 -11.11 26.73 24.51
CA THR A 6 -11.21 25.61 23.57
C THR A 6 -10.31 24.49 24.09
N LEU A 7 -10.70 23.24 23.84
CA LEU A 7 -9.83 22.08 24.00
C LEU A 7 -9.44 21.59 22.61
N ASN A 8 -8.19 21.82 22.23
CA ASN A 8 -7.62 21.23 21.02
C ASN A 8 -6.69 20.08 21.43
N PHE A 9 -7.10 18.86 21.14
CA PHE A 9 -6.31 17.66 21.42
C PHE A 9 -5.14 17.50 20.44
N GLY A 10 -5.11 18.25 19.34
CA GLY A 10 -4.20 18.03 18.22
C GLY A 10 -4.49 16.68 17.57
N THR A 11 -3.47 16.10 16.95
CA THR A 11 -3.56 14.74 16.41
C THR A 11 -3.31 13.72 17.52
N VAL A 12 -4.23 12.78 17.67
CA VAL A 12 -4.11 11.60 18.54
C VAL A 12 -4.11 10.37 17.63
N LYS A 13 -3.20 9.45 17.90
CA LYS A 13 -3.10 8.21 17.14
C LYS A 13 -4.38 7.37 17.31
N LEU A 14 -4.84 6.71 16.26
CA LEU A 14 -6.00 5.83 16.33
C LEU A 14 -5.84 4.80 17.47
N ASN A 15 -6.92 4.54 18.21
CA ASN A 15 -6.95 3.64 19.37
C ASN A 15 -6.06 4.05 20.57
N GLN A 16 -5.44 5.23 20.53
CA GLN A 16 -4.78 5.85 21.69
C GLN A 16 -5.70 6.89 22.32
N SER A 17 -5.40 7.26 23.57
CA SER A 17 -6.17 8.28 24.27
C SER A 17 -5.31 9.44 24.76
N LYS A 18 -5.91 10.62 24.80
CA LYS A 18 -5.31 11.83 25.36
C LYS A 18 -6.34 12.53 26.22
N ALA A 19 -5.93 13.01 27.38
CA ALA A 19 -6.79 13.75 28.31
C ALA A 19 -6.35 15.22 28.39
N LEU A 20 -7.32 16.13 28.40
CA LEU A 20 -7.12 17.55 28.69
C LEU A 20 -8.10 18.02 29.77
N VAL A 21 -7.72 19.05 30.52
CA VAL A 21 -8.49 19.52 31.67
C VAL A 21 -9.09 20.90 31.41
N VAL A 22 -10.37 21.02 31.74
CA VAL A 22 -11.12 22.26 31.87
C VAL A 22 -11.18 22.65 33.33
N THR A 23 -10.87 23.90 33.62
CA THR A 23 -10.99 24.50 34.95
C THR A 23 -12.14 25.50 34.98
N ILE A 24 -13.03 25.32 35.95
CA ILE A 24 -14.02 26.31 36.35
C ILE A 24 -13.54 26.93 37.66
N GLN A 25 -13.22 28.23 37.61
CA GLN A 25 -12.81 29.01 38.77
C GLN A 25 -13.87 30.06 39.08
N ASN A 26 -14.34 30.07 40.31
CA ASN A 26 -15.15 31.16 40.83
C ASN A 26 -14.23 32.33 41.21
N VAL A 27 -14.45 33.47 40.55
CA VAL A 27 -13.70 34.71 40.77
C VAL A 27 -14.53 35.76 41.53
N GLY A 28 -15.80 35.43 41.81
CA GLY A 28 -16.75 36.25 42.52
C GLY A 28 -16.78 35.97 44.03
N ASN A 29 -17.66 36.70 44.71
CA ASN A 29 -17.75 36.70 46.18
C ASN A 29 -18.89 35.82 46.73
N ALA A 30 -19.66 35.17 45.86
CA ALA A 30 -20.74 34.24 46.19
C ALA A 30 -20.48 32.86 45.58
N THR A 31 -21.07 31.81 46.15
CA THR A 31 -21.04 30.45 45.58
C THR A 31 -21.87 30.40 44.30
N CYS A 32 -21.38 29.71 43.27
CA CYS A 32 -22.12 29.47 42.01
C CYS A 32 -22.54 28.01 41.93
N ASN A 33 -23.81 27.72 41.66
CA ASN A 33 -24.30 26.35 41.45
C ASN A 33 -24.49 26.09 39.95
N PHE A 34 -23.79 25.07 39.45
CA PHE A 34 -23.87 24.62 38.06
C PHE A 34 -24.76 23.38 37.95
N GLY A 35 -25.45 23.27 36.82
CA GLY A 35 -26.03 22.00 36.38
C GLY A 35 -24.95 20.96 36.07
N ALA A 36 -25.38 19.75 35.71
CA ALA A 36 -24.45 18.72 35.24
C ALA A 36 -23.72 19.20 33.96
N PRO A 37 -22.40 18.93 33.81
CA PRO A 37 -21.70 19.22 32.57
C PRO A 37 -22.30 18.40 31.42
N ASN A 38 -22.51 19.03 30.27
CA ASN A 38 -23.09 18.37 29.10
C ASN A 38 -22.07 18.33 27.96
N LEU A 39 -21.73 17.14 27.52
CA LEU A 39 -20.89 16.90 26.34
C LEU A 39 -21.80 16.53 25.16
N SER A 40 -21.84 17.40 24.15
CA SER A 40 -22.64 17.21 22.93
C SER A 40 -21.73 17.03 21.70
N HIS A 41 -22.26 16.34 20.69
CA HIS A 41 -21.55 16.05 19.44
C HIS A 41 -21.42 17.34 18.61
N ALA A 42 -20.41 17.42 17.74
CA ALA A 42 -20.32 18.51 16.79
C ALA A 42 -21.54 18.55 15.85
N VAL A 43 -21.97 19.77 15.51
CA VAL A 43 -23.13 20.04 14.64
C VAL A 43 -22.81 19.79 13.16
N MET A 44 -21.53 19.77 12.82
CA MET A 44 -21.06 19.62 11.44
C MET A 44 -21.13 18.15 11.01
N PRO A 45 -21.81 17.82 9.89
CA PRO A 45 -21.77 16.49 9.30
C PRO A 45 -20.32 16.06 9.05
N GLY A 46 -19.99 14.79 9.30
CA GLY A 46 -18.65 14.22 9.08
C GLY A 46 -17.67 14.33 10.26
N PHE A 47 -18.08 14.89 11.40
CA PHE A 47 -17.28 14.87 12.63
C PHE A 47 -17.76 13.74 13.55
N ALA A 48 -16.89 12.76 13.78
CA ALA A 48 -17.10 11.77 14.84
C ALA A 48 -16.85 12.39 16.23
N SER A 49 -17.32 11.70 17.27
CA SER A 49 -17.44 12.24 18.63
C SER A 49 -16.84 11.28 19.66
N ASP A 50 -15.54 11.03 19.56
CA ASP A 50 -14.86 10.09 20.45
C ASP A 50 -14.33 10.77 21.73
N PHE A 51 -15.14 11.66 22.30
CA PHE A 51 -14.83 12.40 23.53
C PHE A 51 -15.69 11.92 24.70
N SER A 52 -15.10 11.85 25.89
CA SER A 52 -15.81 11.50 27.12
C SER A 52 -15.31 12.33 28.31
N ILE A 53 -16.17 12.56 29.30
CA ILE A 53 -15.75 13.12 30.59
C ILE A 53 -15.28 11.96 31.46
N THR A 54 -13.97 11.86 31.69
CA THR A 54 -13.36 10.76 32.47
C THR A 54 -13.23 11.10 33.95
N ARG A 55 -13.16 12.39 34.29
CA ARG A 55 -13.07 12.85 35.68
C ARG A 55 -13.75 14.21 35.84
N GLY A 56 -14.54 14.36 36.90
CA GLY A 56 -15.26 15.60 37.19
C GLY A 56 -16.63 15.33 37.82
N PRO A 57 -17.46 16.36 38.02
CA PRO A 57 -18.82 16.18 38.52
C PRO A 57 -19.69 15.43 37.50
N GLY A 58 -20.28 14.30 37.91
CA GLY A 58 -21.25 13.56 37.09
C GLY A 58 -22.70 14.07 37.20
N GLY A 59 -22.90 15.18 37.91
CA GLY A 59 -24.19 15.78 38.21
C GLY A 59 -24.04 17.27 38.59
N PRO A 60 -25.10 17.93 39.07
CA PRO A 60 -25.02 19.31 39.55
C PRO A 60 -23.94 19.48 40.62
N PHE A 61 -23.26 20.63 40.60
CA PHE A 61 -22.13 20.89 41.49
C PHE A 61 -22.05 22.38 41.86
N SER A 62 -21.38 22.67 42.98
CA SER A 62 -21.19 24.04 43.46
C SER A 62 -19.72 24.41 43.43
N VAL A 63 -19.42 25.65 43.01
CA VAL A 63 -18.09 26.24 43.06
C VAL A 63 -18.07 27.32 44.13
N ALA A 64 -17.33 27.09 45.21
CA ALA A 64 -17.28 27.99 46.36
C ALA A 64 -16.81 29.39 45.97
N LYS A 65 -17.17 30.41 46.76
CA LYS A 65 -16.68 31.77 46.53
C LYS A 65 -15.16 31.83 46.51
N ARG A 66 -14.60 32.82 45.82
CA ARG A 66 -13.16 33.03 45.67
C ARG A 66 -12.40 32.95 47.00
N GLY A 67 -11.29 32.20 47.01
CA GLY A 67 -10.38 32.06 48.13
C GLY A 67 -10.80 31.02 49.19
N GLN A 68 -11.85 30.24 48.93
CA GLN A 68 -12.29 29.14 49.78
C GLN A 68 -11.91 27.78 49.17
N PRO A 69 -11.73 26.72 49.98
CA PRO A 69 -11.64 25.36 49.46
C PRO A 69 -12.85 25.04 48.56
N GLY A 70 -12.60 24.53 47.35
CA GLY A 70 -13.64 24.24 46.37
C GLY A 70 -14.06 25.44 45.51
N ASP A 71 -13.30 26.54 45.52
CA ASP A 71 -13.49 27.66 44.57
C ASP A 71 -13.05 27.35 43.13
N ARG A 72 -12.47 26.16 42.95
CA ARG A 72 -12.01 25.59 41.69
C ARG A 72 -12.56 24.18 41.51
N VAL A 73 -13.08 23.90 40.32
CA VAL A 73 -13.46 22.56 39.86
C VAL A 73 -12.74 22.24 38.57
N GLU A 74 -12.21 21.03 38.47
CA GLU A 74 -11.55 20.51 37.27
C GLU A 74 -12.41 19.41 36.64
N ILE A 75 -12.49 19.44 35.32
CA ILE A 75 -13.20 18.47 34.48
C ILE A 75 -12.21 17.98 33.44
N GLU A 76 -11.91 16.69 33.48
CA GLU A 76 -11.05 16.01 32.53
C GLU A 76 -11.90 15.45 31.39
N VAL A 77 -11.54 15.85 30.18
CA VAL A 77 -12.10 15.33 28.94
C VAL A 77 -11.04 14.45 28.29
N THR A 78 -11.41 13.23 27.92
CA THR A 78 -10.56 12.29 27.20
C THR A 78 -11.05 12.15 25.77
N PHE A 79 -10.13 12.24 24.82
CA PHE A 79 -10.31 11.91 23.41
C PHE A 79 -9.69 10.54 23.14
N ALA A 80 -10.47 9.60 22.60
CA ALA A 80 -10.05 8.24 22.30
C ALA A 80 -10.63 7.77 20.94
N PRO A 81 -10.08 8.27 19.82
CA PRO A 81 -10.67 8.07 18.51
C PRO A 81 -10.68 6.61 18.05
N LEU A 82 -11.80 6.20 17.46
CA LEU A 82 -12.03 4.89 16.84
C LEU A 82 -12.09 4.95 15.30
N SER A 83 -12.08 6.15 14.73
CA SER A 83 -11.91 6.38 13.30
C SER A 83 -10.87 7.46 13.03
N VAL A 84 -10.22 7.40 11.86
CA VAL A 84 -9.40 8.50 11.34
C VAL A 84 -10.29 9.70 10.97
N ASN A 85 -9.71 10.88 10.71
CA ASN A 85 -10.36 12.17 10.40
C ASN A 85 -10.50 13.14 11.58
N MET A 86 -11.20 14.25 11.37
CA MET A 86 -11.46 15.26 12.38
C MET A 86 -12.62 14.87 13.29
N HIS A 87 -12.45 15.13 14.59
CA HIS A 87 -13.41 14.88 15.64
C HIS A 87 -13.77 16.19 16.32
N GLY A 88 -15.04 16.34 16.69
CA GLY A 88 -15.53 17.56 17.31
C GLY A 88 -16.61 17.29 18.36
N ALA A 89 -16.58 18.08 19.43
CA ALA A 89 -17.62 18.09 20.46
C ALA A 89 -17.75 19.49 21.08
N THR A 90 -18.82 19.70 21.84
CA THR A 90 -19.00 20.90 22.67
C THR A 90 -19.25 20.47 24.11
N LEU A 91 -18.45 21.00 25.04
CA LEU A 91 -18.71 20.87 26.47
C LEU A 91 -19.41 22.13 26.96
N SER A 92 -20.62 21.99 27.47
CA SER A 92 -21.49 23.10 27.90
C SER A 92 -21.87 23.02 29.38
N PHE A 93 -22.10 24.20 29.95
CA PHE A 93 -22.43 24.43 31.35
C PHE A 93 -23.53 25.49 31.44
N HIS A 94 -24.41 25.33 32.43
CA HIS A 94 -25.44 26.31 32.75
C HIS A 94 -25.47 26.58 34.27
N THR A 95 -25.64 27.84 34.66
CA THR A 95 -25.95 28.26 36.03
C THR A 95 -27.06 29.32 36.02
N GLY A 96 -27.97 29.22 36.98
CA GLY A 96 -28.99 30.26 37.21
C GLY A 96 -28.54 31.36 38.17
N ASP A 97 -27.37 31.21 38.80
CA ASP A 97 -26.93 32.07 39.91
C ASP A 97 -26.03 33.23 39.46
N ASP A 98 -25.47 33.13 38.25
CA ASP A 98 -24.51 34.09 37.70
C ASP A 98 -24.81 34.32 36.22
N PRO A 99 -25.39 35.46 35.81
CA PRO A 99 -25.63 35.76 34.41
C PRO A 99 -24.33 36.05 33.63
N ASP A 100 -23.22 36.32 34.32
CA ASP A 100 -21.96 36.82 33.77
C ASP A 100 -20.89 35.73 33.64
N VAL A 101 -21.27 34.46 33.48
CA VAL A 101 -20.30 33.37 33.29
C VAL A 101 -19.44 33.64 32.05
N LEU A 102 -18.18 34.00 32.29
CA LEU A 102 -17.19 34.23 31.24
C LEU A 102 -16.71 32.88 30.67
N ALA A 103 -17.28 32.47 29.53
CA ALA A 103 -16.69 31.46 28.65
C ALA A 103 -15.40 32.03 28.03
N GLY A 104 -14.32 31.27 28.02
CA GLY A 104 -13.01 31.76 27.58
C GLY A 104 -12.88 32.10 26.09
N GLY A 105 -13.87 31.80 25.24
CA GLY A 105 -13.79 31.95 23.78
C GLY A 105 -14.96 32.75 23.22
N GLY A 106 -14.70 33.61 22.25
CA GLY A 106 -15.69 34.50 21.64
C GLY A 106 -16.99 33.79 21.23
N ALA A 107 -18.12 34.43 21.52
CA ALA A 107 -19.49 33.93 21.43
C ALA A 107 -20.02 33.55 20.03
N GLY A 108 -19.15 33.31 19.04
CA GLY A 108 -19.57 33.06 17.66
C GLY A 108 -20.29 31.73 17.42
N PHE A 109 -19.98 30.69 18.20
CA PHE A 109 -20.47 29.32 17.95
C PHE A 109 -20.82 28.54 19.24
N CYS A 110 -21.27 29.24 20.30
CA CYS A 110 -21.70 28.59 21.53
C CYS A 110 -23.14 28.10 21.42
N LEU A 111 -23.31 26.82 21.07
CA LEU A 111 -24.62 26.18 20.97
C LEU A 111 -24.86 25.27 22.18
N MET A 112 -25.89 25.59 22.94
CA MET A 112 -26.40 24.79 24.05
C MET A 112 -27.14 23.55 23.50
N PRO A 113 -27.44 22.53 24.34
CA PRO A 113 -28.24 21.39 23.92
C PRO A 113 -29.51 21.80 23.15
N ASN A 114 -29.85 21.06 22.10
CA ASN A 114 -30.90 21.40 21.13
C ASN A 114 -30.63 22.66 20.28
N TYR A 115 -29.34 22.98 20.04
CA TYR A 115 -28.89 24.03 19.13
C TYR A 115 -29.40 25.44 19.50
N GLN A 116 -29.59 25.68 20.79
CA GLN A 116 -30.00 26.99 21.27
C GLN A 116 -28.78 27.92 21.43
N PRO A 117 -28.90 29.21 21.09
CA PRO A 117 -27.84 30.17 21.36
C PRO A 117 -27.62 30.31 22.87
N ALA A 118 -26.35 30.43 23.29
CA ALA A 118 -26.01 30.65 24.69
C ALA A 118 -26.68 31.93 25.24
N GLY A 119 -27.39 31.79 26.37
CA GLY A 119 -28.02 32.87 27.12
C GLY A 119 -27.22 33.26 28.38
N PRO A 120 -27.78 34.14 29.23
CA PRO A 120 -27.18 34.49 30.51
C PRO A 120 -26.95 33.24 31.39
N GLY A 121 -25.74 33.11 31.93
CA GLY A 121 -25.35 31.96 32.76
C GLY A 121 -24.92 30.70 32.00
N ASP A 122 -24.88 30.76 30.67
CA ASP A 122 -24.34 29.69 29.84
C ASP A 122 -22.84 29.88 29.57
N ALA A 123 -22.12 28.77 29.53
CA ALA A 123 -20.76 28.72 29.01
C ALA A 123 -20.53 27.43 28.24
N CYS A 124 -19.72 27.49 27.19
CA CYS A 124 -19.31 26.32 26.46
C CYS A 124 -17.84 26.38 26.07
N ILE A 125 -17.31 25.21 25.71
CA ILE A 125 -15.95 24.99 25.27
C ILE A 125 -16.04 24.14 24.00
N LEU A 126 -15.47 24.68 22.92
CA LEU A 126 -15.33 23.92 21.68
C LEU A 126 -14.19 22.92 21.85
N ILE A 127 -14.49 21.66 21.54
CA ILE A 127 -13.56 20.56 21.60
C ILE A 127 -13.27 20.09 20.18
N SER A 128 -12.00 19.99 19.83
CA SER A 128 -11.54 19.43 18.57
C SER A 128 -10.36 18.50 18.76
N GLY A 129 -10.27 17.51 17.88
CA GLY A 129 -9.15 16.59 17.78
C GLY A 129 -9.07 16.03 16.37
N GLN A 130 -7.90 15.55 15.97
CA GLN A 130 -7.73 14.80 14.74
C GLN A 130 -7.24 13.39 15.09
N SER A 131 -7.71 12.39 14.36
CA SER A 131 -7.23 11.03 14.44
C SER A 131 -6.48 10.65 13.16
N ALA A 132 -5.35 9.97 13.33
CA ALA A 132 -4.51 9.49 12.24
C ALA A 132 -3.78 8.19 12.64
N GLU A 133 -3.33 7.45 11.66
CA GLU A 133 -2.60 6.18 11.83
C GLU A 133 -1.12 6.33 11.46
N SER A 134 -0.29 5.45 12.01
CA SER A 134 1.05 5.18 11.51
C SER A 134 1.17 3.68 11.27
N ASP A 135 1.29 3.28 10.01
CA ASP A 135 1.29 1.86 9.64
C ASP A 135 2.68 1.48 9.17
N ILE A 136 3.32 0.55 9.88
CA ILE A 136 4.65 0.08 9.51
C ILE A 136 4.52 -1.06 8.49
N GLU A 137 5.25 -0.95 7.39
CA GLU A 137 5.36 -2.00 6.38
C GLU A 137 6.82 -2.20 5.97
N VAL A 138 7.14 -3.39 5.46
CA VAL A 138 8.51 -3.73 5.04
C VAL A 138 8.52 -4.43 3.70
N VAL A 139 9.45 -4.02 2.84
CA VAL A 139 9.64 -4.61 1.51
C VAL A 139 11.11 -4.91 1.26
N PRO A 140 11.47 -6.13 0.81
CA PRO A 140 10.61 -7.32 0.76
C PRO A 140 10.25 -7.82 2.17
N ALA A 141 9.18 -8.62 2.26
CA ALA A 141 8.71 -9.21 3.52
C ALA A 141 9.67 -10.29 4.08
N GLU A 142 10.56 -10.83 3.23
CA GLU A 142 11.60 -11.77 3.59
C GLU A 142 12.86 -11.54 2.72
N LEU A 143 14.01 -12.02 3.19
CA LEU A 143 15.26 -12.02 2.43
C LEU A 143 15.84 -13.43 2.31
N ASP A 144 15.97 -13.92 1.09
CA ASP A 144 16.77 -15.10 0.77
C ASP A 144 18.08 -14.70 0.09
N PHE A 145 19.19 -14.89 0.82
CA PHE A 145 20.54 -14.63 0.32
C PHE A 145 21.02 -15.72 -0.66
N GLY A 146 20.27 -16.81 -0.80
CA GLY A 146 20.57 -17.94 -1.65
C GLY A 146 21.77 -18.74 -1.14
N VAL A 147 22.54 -19.27 -2.08
CA VAL A 147 23.69 -20.12 -1.80
C VAL A 147 24.99 -19.33 -1.87
N VAL A 148 25.77 -19.32 -0.78
CA VAL A 148 27.04 -18.60 -0.68
C VAL A 148 28.19 -19.56 -0.38
N THR A 149 29.33 -19.38 -1.05
CA THR A 149 30.53 -20.20 -0.81
C THR A 149 31.11 -19.90 0.57
N LEU A 150 31.50 -20.94 1.32
CA LEU A 150 32.19 -20.78 2.60
C LEU A 150 33.45 -19.93 2.46
N GLY A 151 33.63 -18.98 3.37
CA GLY A 151 34.72 -17.99 3.32
C GLY A 151 34.44 -16.76 2.45
N CYS A 152 33.28 -16.69 1.78
CA CYS A 152 32.83 -15.54 1.00
C CYS A 152 31.60 -14.89 1.63
N ASN A 153 31.31 -13.65 1.22
CA ASN A 153 30.06 -12.98 1.61
C ASN A 153 29.01 -12.99 0.50
N SER A 154 27.75 -12.86 0.88
CA SER A 154 26.69 -12.46 -0.03
C SER A 154 26.88 -11.01 -0.49
N PRO A 155 26.22 -10.59 -1.60
CA PRO A 155 25.90 -9.19 -1.80
C PRO A 155 25.16 -8.64 -0.57
N GLU A 156 25.33 -7.35 -0.29
CA GLU A 156 24.44 -6.70 0.67
C GLU A 156 23.03 -6.69 0.09
N MET A 157 22.07 -7.21 0.84
CA MET A 157 20.65 -7.09 0.55
C MET A 157 20.05 -6.04 1.48
N LYS A 158 18.89 -5.51 1.11
CA LYS A 158 18.21 -4.51 1.92
C LYS A 158 16.75 -4.87 2.09
N VAL A 159 16.21 -4.49 3.24
CA VAL A 159 14.78 -4.23 3.37
C VAL A 159 14.55 -2.74 3.53
N THR A 160 13.48 -2.25 2.94
CA THR A 160 13.00 -0.87 3.10
C THR A 160 11.81 -0.89 4.04
N VAL A 161 11.89 -0.13 5.13
CA VAL A 161 10.85 0.00 6.15
C VAL A 161 10.10 1.31 5.90
N TYR A 162 8.79 1.22 5.70
CA TYR A 162 7.90 2.32 5.37
C TYR A 162 6.98 2.65 6.54
N ASN A 163 6.58 3.92 6.62
CA ASN A 163 5.40 4.34 7.36
C ASN A 163 4.33 4.76 6.34
N LEU A 164 3.33 3.92 6.11
CA LEU A 164 2.23 4.21 5.18
C LEU A 164 1.17 5.14 5.77
N GLY A 165 1.24 5.41 7.08
CA GLY A 165 0.36 6.35 7.75
C GLY A 165 0.79 7.80 7.58
N THR A 166 0.00 8.72 8.15
CA THR A 166 0.19 10.17 8.00
C THR A 166 0.86 10.84 9.21
N ILE A 167 0.98 10.11 10.32
CA ILE A 167 1.73 10.56 11.51
C ILE A 167 3.00 9.74 11.69
N ALA A 168 3.98 10.32 12.39
CA ALA A 168 5.24 9.64 12.65
C ALA A 168 5.07 8.43 13.59
N LEU A 169 5.82 7.36 13.34
CA LEU A 169 6.02 6.24 14.27
C LEU A 169 7.44 6.28 14.85
N ASN A 170 7.59 5.76 16.06
CA ASN A 170 8.89 5.64 16.72
C ASN A 170 9.37 4.18 16.59
N ILE A 171 10.57 4.01 16.05
CA ILE A 171 11.31 2.74 16.06
C ILE A 171 12.16 2.71 17.32
N GLN A 172 11.92 1.73 18.20
CA GLN A 172 12.66 1.58 19.45
C GLN A 172 13.90 0.72 19.28
N ASP A 173 13.80 -0.39 18.55
CA ASP A 173 14.89 -1.35 18.38
C ASP A 173 14.88 -2.04 17.01
N ILE A 174 16.05 -2.45 16.52
CA ILE A 174 16.27 -3.22 15.28
C ILE A 174 17.36 -4.25 15.57
N TYR A 175 17.01 -5.54 15.59
CA TYR A 175 17.95 -6.59 15.98
C TYR A 175 17.67 -7.92 15.27
N LEU A 176 18.69 -8.78 15.21
CA LEU A 176 18.55 -10.17 14.79
C LEU A 176 18.19 -11.05 15.99
N GLU A 177 17.25 -11.97 15.81
CA GLU A 177 16.83 -12.92 16.83
C GLU A 177 18.01 -13.69 17.43
N ASN A 178 18.89 -14.19 16.55
CA ASN A 178 20.10 -14.93 16.94
C ASN A 178 21.37 -14.22 16.48
N GLN A 179 22.38 -14.17 17.34
CA GLN A 179 23.72 -13.65 17.04
C GLN A 179 24.67 -14.81 16.71
N ASP A 180 24.30 -15.60 15.70
CA ASP A 180 25.01 -16.82 15.31
C ASP A 180 26.24 -16.56 14.41
N GLY A 181 26.41 -15.33 13.96
CA GLY A 181 27.49 -14.94 13.04
C GLY A 181 27.30 -15.50 11.63
N ASN A 182 26.08 -15.86 11.21
CA ASN A 182 25.76 -16.12 9.81
C ASN A 182 25.15 -14.90 9.13
N PHE A 183 24.37 -14.10 9.87
CA PHE A 183 23.72 -12.89 9.38
C PHE A 183 24.22 -11.65 10.13
N GLU A 184 24.42 -10.56 9.40
CA GLU A 184 24.94 -9.30 9.93
C GLU A 184 24.08 -8.12 9.45
N ILE A 185 23.68 -7.25 10.39
CA ILE A 185 23.13 -5.92 10.05
C ILE A 185 24.31 -4.99 9.74
N ARG A 186 24.42 -4.59 8.49
CA ARG A 186 25.49 -3.74 7.95
C ARG A 186 25.22 -2.26 8.16
N SER A 187 23.96 -1.87 8.04
CA SER A 187 23.53 -0.48 8.20
C SER A 187 22.08 -0.44 8.66
N ALA A 188 21.81 0.40 9.66
CA ALA A 188 20.48 0.72 10.17
C ALA A 188 20.51 2.15 10.73
N PRO A 189 19.35 2.83 10.87
CA PRO A 189 19.29 4.14 11.51
C PRO A 189 19.73 4.07 12.98
N ARG A 190 20.12 5.22 13.55
CA ARG A 190 20.41 5.33 14.99
C ARG A 190 19.10 5.31 15.77
N LEU A 191 19.06 4.53 16.85
CA LEU A 191 17.84 4.31 17.65
C LEU A 191 17.88 5.09 18.97
N PRO A 192 16.73 5.54 19.51
CA PRO A 192 15.41 5.46 18.88
C PRO A 192 15.32 6.36 17.64
N TYR A 193 14.55 5.94 16.64
CA TYR A 193 14.40 6.64 15.37
C TYR A 193 12.94 7.02 15.14
N GLN A 194 12.67 8.30 14.81
CA GLN A 194 11.33 8.75 14.46
C GLN A 194 11.17 8.73 12.94
N LEU A 195 10.29 7.85 12.44
CA LEU A 195 9.95 7.73 11.03
C LEU A 195 8.67 8.52 10.72
N SER A 196 8.81 9.65 10.05
CA SER A 196 7.68 10.49 9.59
C SER A 196 6.68 9.70 8.74
N GLY A 197 5.41 10.14 8.75
CA GLY A 197 4.39 9.59 7.84
C GLY A 197 4.79 9.71 6.37
N GLY A 198 4.50 8.70 5.57
CA GLY A 198 4.90 8.58 4.16
C GLY A 198 6.40 8.33 3.92
N SER A 199 7.25 8.43 4.95
CA SER A 199 8.70 8.26 4.79
C SER A 199 9.13 6.80 4.92
N HIS A 200 10.38 6.53 4.58
CA HIS A 200 11.01 5.21 4.73
C HIS A 200 12.48 5.29 5.17
N PHE A 201 13.05 4.16 5.57
CA PHE A 201 14.50 3.97 5.73
C PHE A 201 14.91 2.56 5.30
N GLU A 202 16.19 2.36 5.01
CA GLU A 202 16.74 1.05 4.63
C GLU A 202 17.48 0.40 5.80
N VAL A 203 17.32 -0.92 5.94
CA VAL A 203 18.21 -1.78 6.71
C VAL A 203 18.98 -2.66 5.73
N LYS A 204 20.31 -2.57 5.75
CA LYS A 204 21.18 -3.40 4.91
C LYS A 204 21.68 -4.59 5.72
N LEU A 205 21.56 -5.76 5.14
CA LEU A 205 21.95 -7.03 5.74
C LEU A 205 22.92 -7.78 4.82
N ARG A 206 23.73 -8.65 5.42
CA ARG A 206 24.66 -9.52 4.72
C ARG A 206 24.65 -10.91 5.33
N TYR A 207 24.86 -11.92 4.50
CA TYR A 207 25.00 -13.31 4.89
C TYR A 207 26.44 -13.80 4.66
N HIS A 208 27.00 -14.49 5.65
CA HIS A 208 28.35 -15.04 5.67
C HIS A 208 28.32 -16.43 6.32
N PRO A 209 28.13 -17.52 5.53
CA PRO A 209 27.94 -18.85 6.07
C PRO A 209 29.15 -19.31 6.90
N GLN A 210 28.90 -19.89 8.08
CA GLN A 210 29.92 -20.52 8.91
C GLN A 210 30.08 -22.03 8.65
N ASP A 211 29.04 -22.65 8.08
CA ASP A 211 29.06 -24.05 7.64
C ASP A 211 28.19 -24.26 6.37
N THR A 212 28.05 -25.50 5.90
CA THR A 212 27.29 -25.85 4.68
C THR A 212 25.79 -26.08 4.90
N ASN A 213 25.28 -25.88 6.11
CA ASN A 213 23.88 -26.06 6.43
C ASN A 213 23.05 -24.89 5.87
N ALA A 214 21.73 -25.09 5.86
CA ALA A 214 20.78 -24.00 5.66
C ALA A 214 20.59 -23.27 7.00
N HIS A 215 20.64 -21.94 6.96
CA HIS A 215 20.48 -21.07 8.10
C HIS A 215 19.19 -20.27 7.98
N ARG A 216 18.57 -20.02 9.14
CA ARG A 216 17.37 -19.18 9.29
C ARG A 216 17.60 -18.22 10.44
N ASN A 217 17.16 -16.98 10.28
CA ASN A 217 17.13 -15.99 11.35
C ASN A 217 15.96 -15.03 11.11
N THR A 218 15.67 -14.17 12.07
CA THR A 218 14.61 -13.17 11.94
C THR A 218 15.17 -11.80 12.29
N LEU A 219 14.99 -10.83 11.40
CA LEU A 219 15.19 -9.41 11.72
C LEU A 219 13.90 -8.90 12.38
N TYR A 220 14.03 -8.40 13.60
CA TYR A 220 12.94 -7.77 14.33
C TYR A 220 13.08 -6.26 14.31
N ILE A 221 11.98 -5.57 14.06
CA ILE A 221 11.84 -4.12 14.13
C ILE A 221 10.75 -3.81 15.14
N GLN A 222 11.13 -3.27 16.31
CA GLN A 222 10.20 -2.87 17.35
C GLN A 222 9.79 -1.42 17.14
N SER A 223 8.48 -1.17 17.07
CA SER A 223 7.93 0.16 16.87
C SER A 223 6.67 0.40 17.71
N ASP A 224 6.19 1.64 17.73
CA ASP A 224 4.88 1.96 18.30
C ASP A 224 3.74 1.96 17.26
N ALA A 225 3.94 1.44 16.03
CA ALA A 225 3.00 1.50 14.91
C ALA A 225 1.57 1.01 15.24
N SER A 226 0.57 1.52 14.53
CA SER A 226 -0.85 1.22 14.78
C SER A 226 -1.22 -0.23 14.43
N ASN A 227 -0.58 -0.79 13.41
CA ASN A 227 -0.90 -2.11 12.85
C ASN A 227 -0.10 -3.26 13.50
N VAL A 228 1.17 -3.04 13.85
CA VAL A 228 2.03 -4.06 14.48
C VAL A 228 3.17 -3.46 15.31
N ASP A 229 3.30 -3.91 16.57
CA ASP A 229 4.35 -3.44 17.49
C ASP A 229 5.73 -4.07 17.23
N LEU A 230 5.77 -5.31 16.75
CA LEU A 230 7.00 -6.07 16.48
C LEU A 230 6.93 -6.70 15.09
N LEU A 231 7.50 -6.02 14.11
CA LEU A 231 7.55 -6.49 12.73
C LEU A 231 8.71 -7.49 12.57
N ALA A 232 8.44 -8.61 11.92
CA ALA A 232 9.38 -9.71 11.72
C ALA A 232 9.67 -9.92 10.23
N VAL A 233 10.95 -9.94 9.87
CA VAL A 233 11.43 -10.24 8.51
C VAL A 233 12.27 -11.52 8.55
N PRO A 234 11.75 -12.64 8.02
CA PRO A 234 12.51 -13.88 7.92
C PRO A 234 13.73 -13.73 6.99
N LEU A 235 14.85 -14.33 7.40
CA LEU A 235 16.11 -14.36 6.66
C LEU A 235 16.51 -15.81 6.37
N TYR A 236 16.92 -16.07 5.14
CA TYR A 236 17.33 -17.40 4.65
C TYR A 236 18.69 -17.34 3.96
N GLY A 237 19.48 -18.40 4.11
CA GLY A 237 20.73 -18.56 3.38
C GLY A 237 21.30 -19.95 3.55
N ARG A 238 22.16 -20.38 2.62
CA ARG A 238 22.83 -21.69 2.69
C ARG A 238 24.30 -21.60 2.31
N GLY A 239 25.17 -22.23 3.09
CA GLY A 239 26.59 -22.36 2.75
C GLY A 239 26.86 -23.50 1.76
N THR A 240 27.90 -23.36 0.94
CA THR A 240 28.43 -24.43 0.08
C THR A 240 29.95 -24.40 0.00
N LEU A 241 30.57 -25.53 -0.32
CA LEU A 241 32.00 -25.60 -0.69
C LEU A 241 32.20 -25.50 -2.21
N ILE A 242 31.12 -25.52 -3.00
CA ILE A 242 31.18 -25.55 -4.46
C ILE A 242 31.03 -24.12 -5.00
N SER A 243 32.07 -23.62 -5.66
CA SER A 243 32.06 -22.33 -6.35
C SER A 243 31.46 -22.42 -7.76
N ASP A 244 31.54 -23.56 -8.42
CA ASP A 244 30.93 -23.78 -9.72
C ASP A 244 29.40 -23.87 -9.62
N GLN A 245 28.71 -23.14 -10.49
CA GLN A 245 27.27 -23.05 -10.53
C GLN A 245 26.77 -23.28 -11.95
N THR A 246 25.67 -24.02 -12.09
CA THR A 246 24.92 -24.12 -13.33
C THR A 246 23.47 -23.85 -13.03
N ASP A 247 22.98 -22.71 -13.52
CA ASP A 247 21.55 -22.40 -13.46
C ASP A 247 20.87 -22.94 -14.71
N VAL A 248 19.75 -23.62 -14.50
CA VAL A 248 18.97 -24.24 -15.57
C VAL A 248 17.62 -23.56 -15.64
N PHE A 249 17.33 -22.95 -16.78
CA PHE A 249 16.04 -22.35 -17.07
C PHE A 249 15.35 -23.15 -18.18
N HIS A 250 14.03 -23.12 -18.16
CA HIS A 250 13.22 -23.67 -19.23
C HIS A 250 12.39 -22.53 -19.79
N GLN A 251 12.52 -22.24 -21.08
CA GLN A 251 11.50 -21.46 -21.75
C GLN A 251 10.22 -22.28 -21.69
N PRO A 252 9.13 -21.75 -21.11
CA PRO A 252 7.93 -22.54 -20.98
C PRO A 252 7.43 -22.88 -22.38
N SER A 253 6.90 -24.09 -22.55
CA SER A 253 6.31 -24.52 -23.83
C SER A 253 5.13 -23.63 -24.24
N GLN A 254 4.58 -22.91 -23.26
CA GLN A 254 3.53 -21.93 -23.38
C GLN A 254 3.90 -20.68 -22.56
N VAL A 255 3.82 -19.47 -23.13
CA VAL A 255 4.03 -18.25 -22.32
C VAL A 255 2.92 -18.19 -21.28
N LYS A 256 3.28 -17.90 -20.02
CA LYS A 256 2.33 -17.72 -18.93
C LYS A 256 2.28 -16.27 -18.48
N SER A 257 1.08 -15.71 -18.34
CA SER A 257 0.90 -14.31 -17.93
C SER A 257 -0.36 -14.10 -17.11
N ASP A 258 -0.22 -13.49 -15.95
CA ASP A 258 -1.31 -13.06 -15.07
C ASP A 258 -1.50 -11.56 -15.26
N VAL A 259 -2.68 -11.16 -15.75
CA VAL A 259 -3.01 -9.78 -16.04
C VAL A 259 -4.05 -9.29 -15.04
N LEU A 260 -3.70 -8.25 -14.31
CA LEU A 260 -4.57 -7.61 -13.33
C LEU A 260 -5.02 -6.25 -13.84
N PHE A 261 -6.31 -6.11 -14.17
CA PHE A 261 -6.90 -4.82 -14.48
C PHE A 261 -7.39 -4.17 -13.19
N VAL A 262 -6.85 -3.00 -12.86
CA VAL A 262 -7.32 -2.17 -11.74
C VAL A 262 -8.10 -1.02 -12.34
N ILE A 263 -9.42 -1.07 -12.21
CA ILE A 263 -10.34 -0.18 -12.89
C ILE A 263 -10.93 0.76 -11.86
N ASP A 264 -10.81 2.05 -12.14
CA ASP A 264 -11.45 3.10 -11.38
C ASP A 264 -12.99 3.02 -11.49
N ASN A 265 -13.63 2.94 -10.33
CA ASN A 265 -15.08 2.88 -10.15
C ASN A 265 -15.72 4.24 -9.84
N SER A 266 -15.01 5.36 -10.01
CA SER A 266 -15.54 6.68 -9.78
C SER A 266 -16.70 7.03 -10.71
N GLY A 267 -17.47 8.06 -10.32
CA GLY A 267 -18.63 8.58 -11.04
C GLY A 267 -18.39 8.86 -12.53
N SER A 268 -17.17 9.25 -12.90
CA SER A 268 -16.77 9.63 -14.26
C SER A 268 -16.37 8.46 -15.15
N MET A 269 -16.14 7.26 -14.60
CA MET A 269 -15.46 6.19 -15.32
C MET A 269 -16.34 5.30 -16.19
N ASP A 270 -17.67 5.46 -16.17
CA ASP A 270 -18.62 4.61 -16.92
C ASP A 270 -18.28 4.50 -18.43
N TRP A 271 -17.91 5.62 -19.06
CA TRP A 271 -17.54 5.62 -20.48
C TRP A 271 -16.23 4.87 -20.75
N ALA A 272 -15.23 5.00 -19.86
CA ALA A 272 -13.93 4.37 -20.01
C ALA A 272 -14.02 2.86 -19.75
N GLN A 273 -14.80 2.43 -18.76
CA GLN A 273 -15.16 1.03 -18.56
C GLN A 273 -15.82 0.44 -19.82
N GLY A 274 -16.73 1.20 -20.45
CA GLY A 274 -17.35 0.84 -21.73
C GLY A 274 -16.35 0.70 -22.89
N GLN A 275 -15.36 1.58 -23.01
CA GLN A 275 -14.30 1.50 -24.02
C GLN A 275 -13.42 0.26 -23.80
N LEU A 276 -12.96 0.03 -22.57
CA LEU A 276 -12.18 -1.14 -22.19
C LEU A 276 -12.92 -2.44 -22.52
N ALA A 277 -14.17 -2.56 -22.10
CA ALA A 277 -15.00 -3.73 -22.34
C ALA A 277 -15.26 -3.99 -23.83
N SER A 278 -15.44 -2.94 -24.63
CA SER A 278 -15.73 -3.06 -26.07
C SER A 278 -14.51 -3.42 -26.91
N HIS A 279 -13.29 -3.12 -26.42
CA HIS A 279 -12.04 -3.29 -27.16
C HIS A 279 -11.11 -4.35 -26.58
N PHE A 280 -11.57 -5.15 -25.61
CA PHE A 280 -10.76 -6.22 -25.00
C PHE A 280 -10.20 -7.25 -26.00
N THR A 281 -10.88 -7.47 -27.13
CA THR A 281 -10.37 -8.35 -28.20
C THR A 281 -9.03 -7.86 -28.78
N ASN A 282 -8.79 -6.54 -28.81
CA ASN A 282 -7.52 -5.98 -29.26
C ASN A 282 -6.37 -6.39 -28.32
N PHE A 283 -6.61 -6.34 -27.02
CA PHE A 283 -5.67 -6.80 -25.99
C PHE A 283 -5.35 -8.30 -26.14
N MET A 284 -6.39 -9.13 -26.33
CA MET A 284 -6.24 -10.58 -26.40
C MET A 284 -5.68 -11.11 -27.73
N SER A 285 -5.62 -10.28 -28.78
CA SER A 285 -5.18 -10.69 -30.11
C SER A 285 -3.80 -11.38 -30.10
N TRP A 286 -2.86 -10.85 -29.30
CA TRP A 286 -1.53 -11.41 -29.19
C TRP A 286 -1.53 -12.72 -28.40
N ALA A 287 -2.24 -12.78 -27.27
CA ALA A 287 -2.40 -14.00 -26.47
C ALA A 287 -2.95 -15.17 -27.29
N ILE A 288 -3.97 -14.91 -28.12
CA ILE A 288 -4.55 -15.93 -29.01
C ILE A 288 -3.52 -16.37 -30.07
N SER A 289 -2.83 -15.41 -30.70
CA SER A 289 -1.84 -15.72 -31.75
C SER A 289 -0.63 -16.51 -31.24
N GLN A 290 -0.24 -16.29 -29.99
CA GLN A 290 0.93 -16.89 -29.35
C GLN A 290 0.58 -18.09 -28.48
N ASP A 291 -0.70 -18.52 -28.45
CA ASP A 291 -1.19 -19.59 -27.59
C ASP A 291 -0.74 -19.40 -26.13
N VAL A 292 -1.06 -18.25 -25.53
CA VAL A 292 -0.62 -17.91 -24.17
C VAL A 292 -1.54 -18.53 -23.13
N ASP A 293 -0.96 -19.04 -22.04
CA ASP A 293 -1.67 -19.49 -20.85
C ASP A 293 -1.83 -18.30 -19.88
N TYR A 294 -3.00 -17.69 -19.87
CA TYR A 294 -3.24 -16.47 -19.11
C TYR A 294 -4.26 -16.64 -17.99
N HIS A 295 -4.06 -15.85 -16.94
CA HIS A 295 -5.10 -15.49 -15.98
C HIS A 295 -5.41 -14.00 -16.16
N VAL A 296 -6.68 -13.63 -16.21
CA VAL A 296 -7.12 -12.23 -16.23
C VAL A 296 -8.05 -11.99 -15.06
N GLY A 297 -7.70 -11.03 -14.22
CA GLY A 297 -8.47 -10.58 -13.06
C GLY A 297 -8.81 -9.09 -13.19
N VAL A 298 -9.91 -8.69 -12.54
CA VAL A 298 -10.35 -7.29 -12.46
C VAL A 298 -10.47 -6.89 -10.99
N LEU A 299 -10.01 -5.69 -10.64
CA LEU A 299 -10.20 -5.03 -9.34
C LEU A 299 -10.85 -3.67 -9.56
N ALA A 300 -11.58 -3.21 -8.54
CA ALA A 300 -11.96 -1.81 -8.38
C ALA A 300 -10.86 -1.03 -7.64
N THR A 301 -10.94 0.31 -7.63
CA THR A 301 -10.06 1.18 -6.86
C THR A 301 -10.51 1.38 -5.40
N GLU A 302 -11.67 0.83 -5.02
CA GLU A 302 -12.22 0.88 -3.67
C GLU A 302 -11.36 0.10 -2.64
N VAL A 303 -11.09 0.74 -1.49
CA VAL A 303 -10.18 0.22 -0.45
C VAL A 303 -10.70 0.31 0.98
N ASN A 304 -11.80 1.03 1.21
CA ASN A 304 -12.37 1.29 2.52
C ASN A 304 -13.49 0.30 2.85
N ASP A 305 -14.55 0.29 2.03
CA ASP A 305 -15.79 -0.40 2.37
C ASP A 305 -16.34 -1.24 1.22
N PRO A 306 -16.92 -2.43 1.49
CA PRO A 306 -17.62 -3.20 0.48
C PRO A 306 -18.85 -2.46 -0.03
N GLU A 307 -19.07 -2.54 -1.33
CA GLU A 307 -20.22 -1.96 -1.99
C GLU A 307 -21.11 -3.03 -2.60
N THR A 308 -22.43 -2.85 -2.49
CA THR A 308 -23.41 -3.80 -2.99
C THR A 308 -24.16 -3.26 -4.20
N ASP A 309 -24.67 -4.15 -5.05
CA ASP A 309 -25.51 -3.81 -6.22
C ASP A 309 -24.80 -2.87 -7.22
N ARG A 310 -23.50 -3.08 -7.44
CA ARG A 310 -22.66 -2.30 -8.36
C ARG A 310 -22.49 -2.99 -9.72
N GLY A 311 -22.32 -2.17 -10.75
CA GLY A 311 -21.96 -2.61 -12.09
C GLY A 311 -23.08 -3.26 -12.90
N THR A 312 -22.73 -3.75 -14.08
CA THR A 312 -23.67 -4.45 -14.98
C THR A 312 -23.03 -5.71 -15.54
N PRO A 313 -23.46 -6.91 -15.12
CA PRO A 313 -24.54 -7.19 -14.16
C PRO A 313 -24.21 -6.81 -12.69
N PRO A 314 -25.23 -6.57 -11.84
CA PRO A 314 -25.01 -6.16 -10.45
C PRO A 314 -24.31 -7.22 -9.59
N ARG A 315 -23.44 -6.77 -8.69
CA ARG A 315 -22.64 -7.60 -7.77
C ARG A 315 -22.10 -6.79 -6.59
N ASP A 316 -21.47 -7.49 -5.67
CA ASP A 316 -20.71 -6.86 -4.60
C ASP A 316 -19.27 -6.59 -5.07
N ILE A 317 -18.76 -5.40 -4.75
CA ILE A 317 -17.38 -4.98 -4.94
C ILE A 317 -16.75 -4.94 -3.56
N ILE A 318 -15.70 -5.73 -3.34
CA ILE A 318 -15.06 -5.88 -2.04
C ILE A 318 -13.61 -5.39 -2.17
N PRO A 319 -13.14 -4.49 -1.27
CA PRO A 319 -11.77 -4.01 -1.25
C PRO A 319 -10.71 -5.10 -1.43
N GLY A 320 -9.85 -4.94 -2.43
CA GLY A 320 -8.74 -5.87 -2.73
C GLY A 320 -9.16 -7.27 -3.22
N VAL A 321 -10.44 -7.53 -3.46
CA VAL A 321 -10.92 -8.83 -3.95
C VAL A 321 -11.24 -8.74 -5.45
N LEU A 322 -10.73 -9.70 -6.22
CA LEU A 322 -11.01 -9.78 -7.64
C LEU A 322 -12.53 -9.86 -7.90
N VAL A 323 -12.99 -9.04 -8.84
CA VAL A 323 -14.39 -8.89 -9.19
C VAL A 323 -14.93 -10.18 -9.81
N GLN A 324 -16.14 -10.55 -9.40
CA GLN A 324 -16.85 -11.72 -9.90
C GLN A 324 -18.29 -11.39 -10.26
N ALA A 325 -18.56 -11.15 -11.54
CA ALA A 325 -19.92 -11.00 -12.02
C ALA A 325 -20.73 -12.31 -11.89
N PRO A 326 -22.06 -12.24 -11.68
CA PRO A 326 -22.93 -13.41 -11.67
C PRO A 326 -22.67 -14.37 -12.83
N SER A 327 -22.47 -15.65 -12.52
CA SER A 327 -22.19 -16.72 -13.49
C SER A 327 -20.87 -16.58 -14.27
N ARG A 328 -19.97 -15.67 -13.87
CA ARG A 328 -18.62 -15.55 -14.44
C ARG A 328 -17.56 -16.05 -13.46
N PRO A 329 -16.43 -16.59 -13.97
CA PRO A 329 -15.28 -16.82 -13.12
C PRO A 329 -14.64 -15.48 -12.75
N ARG A 330 -14.10 -15.43 -11.54
CA ARG A 330 -13.30 -14.30 -11.05
C ARG A 330 -11.95 -14.20 -11.76
N ILE A 331 -11.36 -15.36 -12.04
CA ILE A 331 -10.12 -15.51 -12.80
C ILE A 331 -10.50 -16.06 -14.18
N ILE A 332 -10.38 -15.22 -15.20
CA ILE A 332 -10.65 -15.59 -16.58
C ILE A 332 -9.40 -16.26 -17.15
N THR A 333 -9.57 -17.45 -17.69
CA THR A 333 -8.50 -18.26 -18.29
C THR A 333 -8.78 -18.57 -19.75
N ASN A 334 -7.82 -19.16 -20.45
CA ASN A 334 -8.01 -19.69 -21.82
C ASN A 334 -9.07 -20.81 -21.91
N GLN A 335 -9.49 -21.43 -20.80
CA GLN A 335 -10.60 -22.38 -20.77
C GLN A 335 -11.97 -21.73 -20.48
N THR A 336 -12.01 -20.43 -20.18
CA THR A 336 -13.27 -19.73 -19.89
C THR A 336 -14.13 -19.66 -21.15
N PRO A 337 -15.40 -20.09 -21.12
CA PRO A 337 -16.30 -19.89 -22.24
C PRO A 337 -16.60 -18.39 -22.42
N ASP A 338 -16.62 -17.94 -23.67
CA ASP A 338 -17.03 -16.56 -24.02
C ASP A 338 -16.22 -15.49 -23.26
N ILE A 339 -14.89 -15.61 -23.34
CA ILE A 339 -13.89 -14.76 -22.66
C ILE A 339 -14.22 -13.26 -22.75
N ASN A 340 -14.60 -12.79 -23.94
CA ASN A 340 -14.88 -11.36 -24.14
C ASN A 340 -16.07 -10.88 -23.30
N ASN A 341 -17.17 -11.64 -23.24
CA ASN A 341 -18.30 -11.26 -22.41
C ASN A 341 -18.03 -11.52 -20.93
N ALA A 342 -17.27 -12.57 -20.58
CA ALA A 342 -16.86 -12.79 -19.20
C ALA A 342 -16.02 -11.61 -18.67
N PHE A 343 -15.07 -11.12 -19.47
CA PHE A 343 -14.27 -9.95 -19.12
C PHE A 343 -15.12 -8.70 -19.07
N LYS A 344 -15.97 -8.45 -20.08
CA LYS A 344 -16.90 -7.32 -20.09
C LYS A 344 -17.74 -7.27 -18.82
N ASP A 345 -18.35 -8.39 -18.43
CA ASP A 345 -19.21 -8.45 -17.25
C ASP A 345 -18.40 -8.16 -15.96
N ASN A 346 -17.14 -8.61 -15.87
CA ASN A 346 -16.26 -8.31 -14.74
C ASN A 346 -15.71 -6.86 -14.77
N ALA A 347 -15.49 -6.27 -15.95
CA ALA A 347 -14.89 -4.95 -16.15
C ALA A 347 -15.88 -3.78 -16.04
N LEU A 348 -17.16 -4.02 -16.31
CA LEU A 348 -18.23 -3.04 -16.07
C LEU A 348 -18.62 -3.06 -14.58
N ILE A 349 -17.70 -2.58 -13.75
CA ILE A 349 -17.80 -2.54 -12.27
C ILE A 349 -18.79 -1.49 -11.78
N GLY A 350 -19.22 -0.60 -12.68
CA GLY A 350 -20.18 0.45 -12.39
C GLY A 350 -19.47 1.67 -11.84
N ASN A 351 -20.28 2.67 -11.54
CA ASN A 351 -19.84 3.91 -10.96
C ASN A 351 -20.43 4.08 -9.57
N CYS A 352 -19.57 4.50 -8.66
CA CYS A 352 -19.92 4.69 -7.26
C CYS A 352 -18.95 5.70 -6.63
N CYS A 353 -19.00 5.78 -5.32
CA CYS A 353 -19.30 6.99 -4.56
C CYS A 353 -18.35 8.16 -4.82
N SER A 354 -18.88 9.37 -4.92
CA SER A 354 -18.08 10.58 -5.16
C SER A 354 -17.24 11.06 -3.96
N ASP A 355 -17.31 10.37 -2.82
CA ASP A 355 -16.64 10.70 -1.56
C ASP A 355 -15.70 9.62 -1.04
N GLU A 356 -15.44 8.58 -1.83
CA GLU A 356 -14.54 7.48 -1.48
C GLU A 356 -13.12 7.68 -2.03
N GLN A 357 -12.18 6.90 -1.48
CA GLN A 357 -10.77 6.96 -1.82
C GLN A 357 -10.47 6.10 -3.05
N GLU A 358 -10.24 6.68 -4.24
CA GLU A 358 -9.84 5.90 -5.42
C GLU A 358 -8.34 5.54 -5.36
N ALA A 359 -8.05 4.40 -4.74
CA ALA A 359 -6.69 3.98 -4.41
C ALA A 359 -6.30 2.69 -5.15
N GLY A 360 -6.12 2.77 -6.47
CA GLY A 360 -5.83 1.60 -7.29
C GLY A 360 -4.50 0.91 -6.99
N LEU A 361 -3.46 1.67 -6.62
CA LEU A 361 -2.19 1.06 -6.22
C LEU A 361 -2.34 0.26 -4.92
N GLN A 362 -3.09 0.78 -3.95
CA GLN A 362 -3.42 0.10 -2.70
C GLN A 362 -4.33 -1.10 -2.93
N ALA A 363 -5.36 -0.99 -3.79
CA ALA A 363 -6.22 -2.11 -4.13
C ALA A 363 -5.44 -3.28 -4.75
N ALA A 364 -4.50 -2.98 -5.65
CA ALA A 364 -3.60 -3.99 -6.22
C ALA A 364 -2.66 -4.60 -5.16
N TRP A 365 -2.08 -3.77 -4.27
CA TRP A 365 -1.27 -4.26 -3.16
C TRP A 365 -2.05 -5.21 -2.25
N MET A 366 -3.27 -4.84 -1.84
CA MET A 366 -4.15 -5.68 -1.03
C MET A 366 -4.45 -7.01 -1.74
N ALA A 367 -4.77 -6.96 -3.03
CA ALA A 367 -5.14 -8.15 -3.79
C ALA A 367 -4.00 -9.15 -3.97
N LEU A 368 -2.77 -8.65 -4.00
CA LEU A 368 -1.53 -9.42 -4.22
C LEU A 368 -0.77 -9.73 -2.93
N SER A 369 -1.36 -9.42 -1.77
CA SER A 369 -0.79 -9.69 -0.45
C SER A 369 -1.66 -10.66 0.35
N PRO A 370 -1.08 -11.44 1.27
CA PRO A 370 -1.86 -12.20 2.25
C PRO A 370 -2.75 -11.29 3.11
N PRO A 371 -3.93 -11.76 3.53
CA PRO A 371 -4.49 -13.08 3.25
C PRO A 371 -5.21 -13.19 1.89
N LEU A 372 -5.49 -12.08 1.20
CA LEU A 372 -6.37 -12.09 0.02
C LEU A 372 -5.80 -12.88 -1.15
N VAL A 373 -4.48 -12.80 -1.37
CA VAL A 373 -3.80 -13.56 -2.43
C VAL A 373 -3.89 -15.08 -2.24
N ASP A 374 -4.04 -15.53 -0.99
CA ASP A 374 -4.04 -16.95 -0.61
C ASP A 374 -5.44 -17.50 -0.29
N ASP A 375 -6.44 -16.62 -0.09
CA ASP A 375 -7.81 -17.02 0.25
C ASP A 375 -8.59 -17.47 -1.00
N PRO A 376 -9.09 -18.73 -1.05
CA PRO A 376 -9.94 -19.22 -2.14
C PRO A 376 -11.26 -18.47 -2.32
N ALA A 377 -11.76 -17.81 -1.28
CA ALA A 377 -12.92 -16.92 -1.36
C ALA A 377 -12.56 -15.53 -1.90
N SER A 378 -11.26 -15.22 -2.04
CA SER A 378 -10.69 -13.98 -2.56
C SER A 378 -9.87 -14.24 -3.84
N ASN A 379 -8.55 -14.21 -3.80
CA ASN A 379 -7.73 -14.15 -5.02
C ASN A 379 -6.87 -15.40 -5.25
N ALA A 380 -7.03 -16.44 -4.42
CA ALA A 380 -6.22 -17.65 -4.55
C ALA A 380 -6.30 -18.25 -5.96
N GLY A 381 -5.13 -18.61 -6.49
CA GLY A 381 -4.97 -19.15 -7.83
C GLY A 381 -4.79 -18.09 -8.92
N PHE A 382 -4.92 -16.80 -8.62
CA PHE A 382 -4.63 -15.74 -9.60
C PHE A 382 -3.14 -15.64 -9.90
N LEU A 383 -2.31 -15.41 -8.87
CA LEU A 383 -0.88 -15.16 -8.98
C LEU A 383 -0.09 -16.47 -9.06
N ARG A 384 0.48 -16.79 -10.23
CA ARG A 384 1.28 -18.00 -10.46
C ARG A 384 2.77 -17.68 -10.45
N GLU A 385 3.58 -18.43 -9.71
CA GLU A 385 5.03 -18.19 -9.60
C GLU A 385 5.76 -18.20 -10.95
N ASP A 386 5.36 -19.09 -11.87
CA ASP A 386 5.98 -19.28 -13.18
C ASP A 386 5.35 -18.46 -14.32
N ALA A 387 4.41 -17.57 -13.98
CA ALA A 387 3.80 -16.62 -14.92
C ALA A 387 4.32 -15.20 -14.69
N LYS A 388 4.36 -14.39 -15.75
CA LYS A 388 4.51 -12.95 -15.62
C LYS A 388 3.33 -12.37 -14.84
N LEU A 389 3.54 -11.27 -14.14
CA LEU A 389 2.47 -10.44 -13.59
C LEU A 389 2.46 -9.10 -14.35
N TYR A 390 1.30 -8.72 -14.85
CA TYR A 390 1.11 -7.47 -15.57
C TYR A 390 -0.09 -6.71 -15.00
N ILE A 391 0.16 -5.61 -14.32
CA ILE A 391 -0.87 -4.79 -13.70
C ILE A 391 -1.18 -3.63 -14.65
N ILE A 392 -2.46 -3.38 -14.93
CA ILE A 392 -2.92 -2.27 -15.77
C ILE A 392 -3.89 -1.44 -14.94
N CYS A 393 -3.46 -0.24 -14.55
CA CYS A 393 -4.30 0.71 -13.84
C CYS A 393 -5.03 1.62 -14.85
N ILE A 394 -6.34 1.79 -14.69
CA ILE A 394 -7.19 2.63 -15.54
C ILE A 394 -7.93 3.62 -14.65
N SER A 395 -7.71 4.92 -14.85
CA SER A 395 -8.34 5.98 -14.06
C SER A 395 -8.33 7.31 -14.82
N ASP A 396 -9.33 8.16 -14.63
CA ASP A 396 -9.31 9.53 -15.14
C ASP A 396 -8.90 10.57 -14.08
N GLU A 397 -8.31 10.09 -12.98
CA GLU A 397 -7.79 10.91 -11.89
C GLU A 397 -6.53 10.36 -11.23
N GLN A 398 -6.11 11.02 -10.15
CA GLN A 398 -4.92 10.71 -9.39
C GLN A 398 -5.18 9.56 -8.41
N ASP A 399 -4.23 8.62 -8.32
CA ASP A 399 -4.22 7.59 -7.28
C ASP A 399 -4.21 8.21 -5.88
N GLN A 400 -5.19 7.85 -5.06
CA GLN A 400 -5.34 8.36 -3.71
C GLN A 400 -4.72 7.43 -2.66
N SER A 401 -3.96 6.40 -3.07
CA SER A 401 -3.41 5.37 -2.17
C SER A 401 -2.52 5.93 -1.06
N LYS A 402 -2.58 5.30 0.13
CA LYS A 402 -1.73 5.66 1.28
C LYS A 402 -0.24 5.54 0.95
N GLY A 403 0.61 6.33 1.62
CA GLY A 403 2.06 6.28 1.43
C GLY A 403 2.57 6.79 0.07
N GLU A 404 3.89 6.74 -0.08
CA GLU A 404 4.59 7.24 -1.26
C GLU A 404 4.69 6.18 -2.38
N VAL A 405 4.92 6.65 -3.60
CA VAL A 405 5.09 5.80 -4.79
C VAL A 405 6.21 4.77 -4.62
N ASP A 406 7.25 5.10 -3.84
CA ASP A 406 8.36 4.20 -3.54
C ASP A 406 7.91 2.86 -2.97
N PHE A 407 6.93 2.86 -2.08
CA PHE A 407 6.41 1.62 -1.49
C PHE A 407 5.82 0.70 -2.56
N TYR A 408 4.97 1.24 -3.44
CA TYR A 408 4.31 0.46 -4.49
C TYR A 408 5.30 -0.06 -5.53
N VAL A 409 6.27 0.76 -5.92
CA VAL A 409 7.33 0.32 -6.83
C VAL A 409 8.13 -0.82 -6.22
N ASP A 410 8.62 -0.65 -4.99
CA ASP A 410 9.40 -1.68 -4.30
C ASP A 410 8.55 -2.94 -4.11
N PHE A 411 7.29 -2.82 -3.67
CA PHE A 411 6.40 -3.96 -3.45
C PHE A 411 6.19 -4.75 -4.74
N PHE A 412 5.73 -4.10 -5.81
CA PHE A 412 5.45 -4.78 -7.06
C PHE A 412 6.71 -5.41 -7.67
N GLN A 413 7.86 -4.71 -7.63
CA GLN A 413 9.14 -5.25 -8.10
C GLN A 413 9.62 -6.49 -7.33
N ASN A 414 9.21 -6.64 -6.07
CA ASN A 414 9.58 -7.79 -5.26
C ASN A 414 8.63 -8.99 -5.40
N ILE A 415 7.41 -8.85 -5.95
CA ILE A 415 6.44 -9.96 -6.08
C ILE A 415 7.03 -11.17 -6.83
N LYS A 416 7.75 -10.91 -7.93
CA LYS A 416 8.39 -11.96 -8.73
C LYS A 416 9.85 -12.15 -8.34
N GLY A 417 10.30 -11.53 -7.27
CA GLY A 417 11.69 -11.45 -6.84
C GLY A 417 12.43 -10.26 -7.48
N PRO A 418 13.29 -9.56 -6.72
CA PRO A 418 13.89 -8.29 -7.14
C PRO A 418 14.81 -8.38 -8.37
N ARG A 419 15.26 -9.58 -8.74
CA ARG A 419 16.09 -9.83 -9.93
C ARG A 419 15.27 -10.16 -11.19
N ASN A 420 13.97 -10.39 -11.07
CA ASN A 420 13.08 -10.77 -12.17
C ASN A 420 12.34 -9.56 -12.75
N THR A 421 13.07 -8.51 -13.12
CA THR A 421 12.52 -7.23 -13.65
C THR A 421 11.66 -7.41 -14.92
N GLY A 422 11.88 -8.49 -15.69
CA GLY A 422 11.06 -8.85 -16.85
C GLY A 422 9.77 -9.64 -16.54
N MET A 423 9.57 -10.05 -15.29
CA MET A 423 8.42 -10.86 -14.84
C MET A 423 7.29 -10.03 -14.24
N MET A 424 7.53 -8.80 -13.83
CA MET A 424 6.51 -7.92 -13.27
C MET A 424 6.58 -6.55 -13.91
N LYS A 425 5.44 -6.03 -14.37
CA LYS A 425 5.30 -4.62 -14.79
C LYS A 425 3.96 -4.05 -14.38
N VAL A 426 3.93 -2.74 -14.17
CA VAL A 426 2.70 -1.96 -14.03
C VAL A 426 2.60 -1.01 -15.21
N SER A 427 1.43 -0.91 -15.81
CA SER A 427 1.09 0.04 -16.87
C SER A 427 -0.11 0.87 -16.47
N ALA A 428 -0.25 2.03 -17.09
CA ALA A 428 -1.31 2.97 -16.78
C ALA A 428 -2.01 3.44 -18.06
N ILE A 429 -3.35 3.39 -18.04
CA ILE A 429 -4.23 4.09 -18.98
C ILE A 429 -4.90 5.20 -18.18
N VAL A 430 -4.25 6.37 -18.13
CA VAL A 430 -4.68 7.44 -17.22
C VAL A 430 -4.89 8.78 -17.91
N GLN A 431 -5.65 9.67 -17.29
CA GLN A 431 -5.75 11.04 -17.77
C GLN A 431 -4.37 11.74 -17.67
N ASP A 432 -3.94 12.33 -18.78
CA ASP A 432 -2.73 13.14 -18.87
C ASP A 432 -3.10 14.62 -18.74
N SER A 433 -2.28 15.37 -18.00
CA SER A 433 -2.27 16.82 -17.96
C SER A 433 -2.32 17.53 -19.32
N SER A 434 -1.81 16.89 -20.39
CA SER A 434 -1.78 17.46 -21.75
C SER A 434 -3.06 17.20 -22.58
N LEU A 435 -3.84 16.18 -22.21
CA LEU A 435 -5.04 15.75 -22.92
C LEU A 435 -6.10 15.28 -21.92
N ALA A 436 -6.96 16.22 -21.51
CA ALA A 436 -8.10 15.94 -20.64
C ALA A 436 -9.38 15.73 -21.47
N CYS A 437 -10.03 14.59 -21.26
CA CYS A 437 -11.35 14.28 -21.80
C CYS A 437 -12.42 14.24 -20.70
N ASN A 438 -12.01 14.17 -19.43
CA ASN A 438 -12.84 14.52 -18.29
C ASN A 438 -12.38 15.88 -17.71
N PRO A 439 -13.20 16.95 -17.84
CA PRO A 439 -12.86 18.27 -17.32
C PRO A 439 -12.83 18.36 -15.78
N ASN A 440 -13.42 17.39 -15.09
CA ASN A 440 -13.39 17.29 -13.62
C ASN A 440 -12.34 16.31 -13.11
N GLY A 441 -11.70 15.55 -14.00
CA GLY A 441 -10.65 14.59 -13.65
C GLY A 441 -9.32 15.28 -13.38
N SER A 442 -8.35 14.52 -12.87
CA SER A 442 -7.00 15.00 -12.58
C SER A 442 -5.94 14.13 -13.26
N ALA A 443 -4.67 14.55 -13.27
CA ALA A 443 -3.63 13.77 -13.92
C ALA A 443 -3.19 12.60 -13.02
N GLY A 444 -3.20 11.37 -13.55
CA GLY A 444 -2.83 10.12 -12.87
C GLY A 444 -1.33 9.95 -12.62
N THR A 445 -0.64 10.99 -12.14
CA THR A 445 0.83 11.05 -12.11
C THR A 445 1.50 9.98 -11.26
N ARG A 446 0.86 9.51 -10.17
CA ARG A 446 1.38 8.40 -9.36
C ARG A 446 1.36 7.08 -10.13
N TYR A 447 0.28 6.78 -10.85
CA TYR A 447 0.22 5.62 -11.74
C TYR A 447 1.29 5.70 -12.82
N THR A 448 1.45 6.87 -13.45
CA THR A 448 2.48 7.10 -14.47
C THR A 448 3.89 6.86 -13.95
N GLU A 449 4.18 7.31 -12.73
CA GLU A 449 5.49 7.13 -12.10
C GLU A 449 5.78 5.66 -11.78
N VAL A 450 4.81 4.93 -11.20
CA VAL A 450 4.94 3.47 -10.98
C VAL A 450 5.16 2.75 -12.31
N ALA A 451 4.40 3.11 -13.34
CA ALA A 451 4.53 2.48 -14.65
C ALA A 451 5.91 2.74 -15.28
N ASN A 452 6.43 3.96 -15.18
CA ASN A 452 7.79 4.29 -15.66
C ASN A 452 8.86 3.48 -14.90
N ARG A 453 8.79 3.45 -13.57
CA ARG A 453 9.79 2.79 -12.72
C ARG A 453 9.74 1.27 -12.79
N THR A 454 8.61 0.69 -13.18
CA THR A 454 8.47 -0.76 -13.44
C THR A 454 8.64 -1.12 -14.92
N GLY A 455 8.92 -0.14 -15.78
CA GLY A 455 9.16 -0.36 -17.21
C GLY A 455 7.92 -0.79 -18.01
N GLY A 456 6.72 -0.42 -17.54
CA GLY A 456 5.47 -0.59 -18.24
C GLY A 456 5.19 0.51 -19.26
N ILE A 457 3.92 0.60 -19.66
CA ILE A 457 3.44 1.50 -20.72
C ILE A 457 2.52 2.56 -20.08
N ASN A 458 2.69 3.80 -20.51
CA ASN A 458 1.85 4.92 -20.14
C ASN A 458 1.05 5.37 -21.36
N GLU A 459 -0.27 5.24 -21.27
CA GLU A 459 -1.22 5.56 -22.33
C GLU A 459 -2.31 6.50 -21.78
N SER A 460 -2.89 7.31 -22.65
CA SER A 460 -3.93 8.25 -22.24
C SER A 460 -5.30 7.56 -22.24
N VAL A 461 -6.08 7.73 -21.18
CA VAL A 461 -7.50 7.29 -21.14
C VAL A 461 -8.34 7.97 -22.23
N CYS A 462 -7.90 9.14 -22.69
CA CYS A 462 -8.50 9.93 -23.77
C CYS A 462 -7.98 9.53 -25.17
N GLY A 463 -7.10 8.53 -25.24
CA GLY A 463 -6.41 8.10 -26.44
C GLY A 463 -7.19 7.12 -27.32
N ASN A 464 -6.46 6.40 -28.17
CA ASN A 464 -7.02 5.40 -29.07
C ASN A 464 -7.04 4.02 -28.39
N TRP A 465 -8.18 3.68 -27.79
CA TRP A 465 -8.37 2.42 -27.05
C TRP A 465 -7.96 1.14 -27.81
N PRO A 466 -8.36 0.93 -29.07
CA PRO A 466 -7.90 -0.24 -29.84
C PRO A 466 -6.38 -0.37 -29.93
N GLN A 467 -5.66 0.74 -30.20
CA GLN A 467 -4.21 0.75 -30.31
C GLN A 467 -3.54 0.60 -28.93
N THR A 468 -4.02 1.34 -27.94
CA THR A 468 -3.53 1.27 -26.55
C THR A 468 -3.61 -0.17 -26.00
N LEU A 469 -4.78 -0.82 -26.14
CA LEU A 469 -4.96 -2.21 -25.70
C LEU A 469 -4.10 -3.19 -26.50
N GLN A 470 -3.88 -2.95 -27.79
CA GLN A 470 -2.97 -3.77 -28.58
C GLN A 470 -1.52 -3.66 -28.08
N ASN A 471 -1.04 -2.44 -27.78
CA ASN A 471 0.32 -2.20 -27.25
C ASN A 471 0.52 -2.90 -25.91
N LEU A 472 -0.45 -2.75 -24.99
CA LEU A 472 -0.44 -3.40 -23.68
C LEU A 472 -0.46 -4.93 -23.82
N GLY A 473 -1.28 -5.47 -24.72
CA GLY A 473 -1.35 -6.91 -24.99
C GLY A 473 -0.01 -7.48 -25.47
N ILE A 474 0.70 -6.78 -26.36
CA ILE A 474 2.03 -7.20 -26.81
C ILE A 474 3.00 -7.29 -25.62
N GLN A 475 3.04 -6.29 -24.74
CA GLN A 475 3.96 -6.29 -23.60
C GLN A 475 3.60 -7.38 -22.56
N ALA A 476 2.31 -7.55 -22.26
CA ALA A 476 1.82 -8.54 -21.30
C ALA A 476 2.13 -9.98 -21.71
N PHE A 477 2.19 -10.25 -23.01
CA PHE A 477 2.22 -11.61 -23.56
C PHE A 477 3.48 -11.95 -24.37
N THR A 478 4.47 -11.06 -24.42
CA THR A 478 5.79 -11.35 -25.01
C THR A 478 6.59 -12.32 -24.12
N PRO A 479 7.40 -13.25 -24.66
CA PRO A 479 8.27 -14.13 -23.87
C PRO A 479 9.30 -13.38 -22.99
N ILE A 480 9.85 -14.08 -21.98
CA ILE A 480 10.95 -13.58 -21.14
C ILE A 480 12.27 -13.72 -21.91
N ARG A 481 13.14 -12.72 -21.82
CA ARG A 481 14.45 -12.70 -22.49
C ARG A 481 15.63 -12.49 -21.54
N GLU A 482 15.33 -12.29 -20.26
CA GLU A 482 16.29 -12.03 -19.20
C GLU A 482 16.13 -13.08 -18.12
N PHE A 483 17.23 -13.71 -17.74
CA PHE A 483 17.26 -14.85 -16.82
C PHE A 483 18.21 -14.49 -15.66
N PRO A 484 17.68 -14.20 -14.46
CA PRO A 484 18.52 -13.86 -13.32
C PRO A 484 19.23 -15.08 -12.77
N LEU A 485 20.51 -14.92 -12.48
CA LEU A 485 21.35 -15.96 -11.93
C LEU A 485 21.11 -16.10 -10.42
N SER A 486 21.16 -17.34 -9.95
CA SER A 486 20.93 -17.68 -8.54
C SER A 486 22.04 -17.13 -7.63
N ARG A 487 23.27 -17.04 -8.13
CA ARG A 487 24.44 -16.54 -7.41
C ARG A 487 25.14 -15.44 -8.23
N PRO A 488 25.80 -14.45 -7.58
CA PRO A 488 26.64 -13.50 -8.29
C PRO A 488 27.68 -14.22 -9.14
N ALA A 489 27.75 -13.93 -10.44
CA ALA A 489 28.69 -14.60 -11.34
C ALA A 489 29.98 -13.80 -11.54
N ASP A 490 31.12 -14.48 -11.65
CA ASP A 490 32.32 -13.89 -12.28
C ASP A 490 32.04 -13.74 -13.79
N PRO A 491 31.95 -12.51 -14.33
CA PRO A 491 31.57 -12.26 -15.71
C PRO A 491 32.48 -12.91 -16.76
N ASN A 492 33.71 -13.27 -16.38
CA ASN A 492 34.69 -13.89 -17.28
C ASN A 492 34.52 -15.41 -17.40
N THR A 493 33.70 -16.01 -16.52
CA THR A 493 33.49 -17.47 -16.46
C THR A 493 32.15 -17.91 -17.05
N ILE A 494 31.25 -16.96 -17.34
CA ILE A 494 29.90 -17.25 -17.81
C ILE A 494 29.95 -17.89 -19.20
N THR A 495 29.31 -19.05 -19.31
CA THR A 495 29.03 -19.75 -20.56
C THR A 495 27.55 -20.08 -20.63
N VAL A 496 26.96 -19.93 -21.82
CA VAL A 496 25.52 -20.10 -22.03
C VAL A 496 25.30 -21.13 -23.12
N THR A 497 24.45 -22.11 -22.84
CA THR A 497 24.00 -23.09 -23.83
C THR A 497 22.47 -23.14 -23.90
N VAL A 498 21.96 -23.40 -25.10
CA VAL A 498 20.54 -23.63 -25.37
C VAL A 498 20.41 -25.00 -26.02
N ASN A 499 19.70 -25.92 -25.39
CA ASN A 499 19.61 -27.33 -25.77
C ASN A 499 21.00 -27.98 -26.00
N GLY A 500 22.00 -27.58 -25.20
CA GLY A 500 23.38 -28.04 -25.29
C GLY A 500 24.23 -27.37 -26.38
N ALA A 501 23.66 -26.51 -27.23
CA ALA A 501 24.40 -25.71 -28.21
C ALA A 501 24.90 -24.40 -27.58
N SER A 502 26.18 -24.08 -27.72
CA SER A 502 26.76 -22.84 -27.19
C SER A 502 26.19 -21.61 -27.89
N VAL A 503 25.75 -20.62 -27.10
CA VAL A 503 25.36 -19.30 -27.59
C VAL A 503 26.54 -18.34 -27.37
N PRO A 504 27.00 -17.60 -28.40
CA PRO A 504 28.10 -16.66 -28.24
C PRO A 504 27.71 -15.46 -27.38
N LYS A 505 28.69 -14.88 -26.69
CA LYS A 505 28.55 -13.58 -26.04
C LYS A 505 28.39 -12.50 -27.12
N ALA A 506 27.45 -11.58 -26.91
CA ALA A 506 27.19 -10.49 -27.83
C ALA A 506 28.42 -9.59 -28.01
N THR A 507 28.59 -9.01 -29.21
CA THR A 507 29.71 -8.10 -29.51
C THR A 507 29.62 -6.76 -28.77
N SER A 508 28.44 -6.39 -28.31
CA SER A 508 28.16 -5.22 -27.50
C SER A 508 27.09 -5.53 -26.45
N GLN A 509 27.03 -4.76 -25.37
CA GLN A 509 26.01 -4.95 -24.33
C GLN A 509 24.60 -4.81 -24.93
N GLY A 510 23.76 -5.84 -24.78
CA GLY A 510 22.42 -5.90 -25.36
C GLY A 510 22.39 -6.13 -26.88
N GLY A 511 23.53 -6.46 -27.49
CA GLY A 511 23.63 -6.73 -28.93
C GLY A 511 22.73 -7.89 -29.36
N ALA A 512 22.13 -7.78 -30.55
CA ALA A 512 21.21 -8.78 -31.08
C ALA A 512 21.88 -10.13 -31.42
N ASP A 513 23.21 -10.19 -31.48
CA ASP A 513 24.03 -11.28 -31.99
C ASP A 513 24.44 -12.34 -30.95
N GLY A 514 24.08 -12.16 -29.68
CA GLY A 514 24.46 -13.08 -28.62
C GLY A 514 23.81 -12.79 -27.28
N TRP A 515 24.36 -13.35 -26.21
CA TRP A 515 23.94 -13.05 -24.83
C TRP A 515 24.79 -11.94 -24.20
N SER A 516 24.22 -11.20 -23.26
CA SER A 516 24.90 -10.19 -22.44
C SER A 516 24.66 -10.46 -20.96
N TYR A 517 25.64 -10.16 -20.11
CA TYR A 517 25.50 -10.24 -18.66
C TYR A 517 25.36 -8.83 -18.07
N TYR A 518 24.36 -8.66 -17.21
CA TYR A 518 24.10 -7.42 -16.46
C TYR A 518 24.45 -7.65 -15.00
N GLY A 519 25.54 -7.03 -14.53
CA GLY A 519 26.06 -7.24 -13.18
C GLY A 519 25.24 -6.57 -12.08
N ASP A 520 24.47 -5.54 -12.45
CA ASP A 520 23.53 -4.81 -11.59
C ASP A 520 22.28 -5.64 -11.26
N THR A 521 21.73 -6.37 -12.23
CA THR A 521 20.60 -7.29 -12.02
C THR A 521 21.02 -8.75 -11.80
N ASN A 522 22.33 -9.04 -11.93
CA ASN A 522 22.90 -10.38 -11.93
C ASN A 522 22.16 -11.33 -12.89
N SER A 523 21.97 -10.90 -14.14
CA SER A 523 21.16 -11.60 -15.12
C SER A 523 21.87 -11.79 -16.46
N VAL A 524 21.41 -12.79 -17.22
CA VAL A 524 21.79 -12.99 -18.61
C VAL A 524 20.61 -12.65 -19.52
N PHE A 525 20.87 -11.78 -20.48
CA PHE A 525 19.92 -11.33 -21.49
C PHE A 525 20.26 -11.89 -22.86
N PHE A 526 19.25 -12.34 -23.61
CA PHE A 526 19.40 -12.80 -24.99
C PHE A 526 18.99 -11.72 -25.99
N GLY A 527 19.90 -11.40 -26.92
CA GLY A 527 19.63 -10.51 -28.04
C GLY A 527 18.62 -11.08 -29.05
N ASP A 528 18.06 -10.20 -29.88
CA ASP A 528 16.92 -10.53 -30.77
C ASP A 528 17.15 -11.72 -31.72
N ASN A 529 18.39 -11.98 -32.16
CA ASN A 529 18.67 -13.06 -33.11
C ASN A 529 18.93 -14.42 -32.43
N VAL A 530 19.00 -14.47 -31.11
CA VAL A 530 19.37 -15.68 -30.34
C VAL A 530 18.37 -15.98 -29.22
N ILE A 531 17.14 -15.47 -29.33
CA ILE A 531 16.09 -15.70 -28.33
C ILE A 531 15.80 -17.22 -28.24
N PRO A 532 15.92 -17.82 -27.05
CA PRO A 532 15.53 -19.21 -26.83
C PRO A 532 14.07 -19.44 -27.22
N GLN A 533 13.80 -20.52 -27.93
CA GLN A 533 12.46 -20.87 -28.40
C GLN A 533 11.64 -21.52 -27.28
N LYS A 534 10.32 -21.62 -27.50
CA LYS A 534 9.40 -22.28 -26.55
C LYS A 534 9.85 -23.73 -26.28
N GLY A 535 9.95 -24.10 -25.01
CA GLY A 535 10.39 -25.43 -24.58
C GLY A 535 11.91 -25.61 -24.52
N ASP A 536 12.70 -24.63 -24.97
CA ASP A 536 14.16 -24.73 -24.92
C ASP A 536 14.68 -24.80 -23.48
N ARG A 537 15.69 -25.63 -23.28
CA ARG A 537 16.44 -25.72 -22.03
C ARG A 537 17.67 -24.83 -22.12
N ILE A 538 17.77 -23.86 -21.23
CA ILE A 538 18.87 -22.92 -21.14
C ILE A 538 19.74 -23.33 -19.95
N GLU A 539 21.04 -23.50 -20.16
CA GLU A 539 22.01 -23.70 -19.09
C GLU A 539 23.01 -22.56 -19.07
N ILE A 540 23.19 -21.96 -17.91
CA ILE A 540 24.15 -20.90 -17.68
C ILE A 540 25.13 -21.39 -16.63
N HIS A 541 26.36 -21.65 -17.06
CA HIS A 541 27.43 -22.13 -16.21
C HIS A 541 28.41 -21.00 -15.90
N TYR A 542 28.80 -20.87 -14.63
CA TYR A 542 29.70 -19.82 -14.15
C TYR A 542 30.35 -20.21 -12.82
N THR A 543 31.46 -19.57 -12.50
CA THR A 543 32.01 -19.56 -11.15
C THR A 543 31.37 -18.44 -10.35
N ALA A 544 30.83 -18.76 -9.18
CA ALA A 544 30.25 -17.77 -8.29
C ALA A 544 31.32 -16.81 -7.75
N ALA A 545 31.03 -15.51 -7.79
CA ALA A 545 31.90 -14.48 -7.27
C ALA A 545 31.99 -14.53 -5.73
N CYS A 546 33.18 -14.27 -5.20
CA CYS A 546 33.44 -14.17 -3.76
C CYS A 546 33.55 -12.67 -3.39
N LEU A 547 32.64 -12.18 -2.53
CA LEU A 547 32.48 -10.75 -2.19
C LEU A 547 32.96 -10.37 -0.79
#